data_AF-A0AAD8L1H0-F1
#
_entry.id   AF-A0AAD8L1H0-F1
#
_cell.length_a   1.000
_cell.length_b   1.000
_cell.length_c   1.000
_cell.angle_alpha   90.00
_cell.angle_beta   90.00
_cell.angle_gamma   90.00
#
_symmetry.space_group_name_H-M   'P 1'
#
loop_
_entity.id
_entity.type
_entity.pdbx_description
1 polymer ?
#
loop_
_entity_poly.entity_id
_entity_poly.type
_entity_poly.pdbx_seq_one_letter_code
_entity_poly.pdbx_strand_id
1 'polypeptide(L)'
;MLIGVRFLSPRSSSLLDMLSAAGELILAGNRLHAQGILAWLNHQLVSALGPKNPFQRAAFCFKEAMQMQSQSQLDLNPIDGILKMGAYKMFFEVSPIIQFMNFTSNQTLLEALGDAKNIHIIDFDIAFGAQRASFIQELPAGNNTLFKITAFASSSTHRPFEFGLVDENLSQLAQ
;
A
#
# COMPACT_ATOMS: atom_id res chain seq x y z
N MET A 1 0.99 30.84 8.05
CA MET A 1 0.47 29.54 7.59
C MET A 1 -0.79 29.24 8.40
N LEU A 2 -1.97 29.63 7.91
CA LEU A 2 -3.24 29.32 8.56
C LEU A 2 -3.65 27.89 8.17
N ILE A 3 -3.71 27.00 9.15
CA ILE A 3 -4.34 25.69 8.99
C ILE A 3 -5.85 25.95 8.93
N GLY A 4 -6.38 26.02 7.71
CA GLY A 4 -7.81 26.16 7.50
C GLY A 4 -8.54 24.90 7.97
N VAL A 5 -9.21 24.98 9.11
CA VAL A 5 -10.23 24.01 9.51
C VAL A 5 -11.41 24.18 8.55
N ARG A 6 -11.41 23.43 7.45
CA ARG A 6 -12.55 23.35 6.54
C ARG A 6 -13.66 22.54 7.22
N PHE A 7 -14.75 23.21 7.58
CA PHE A 7 -15.99 22.55 7.96
C PHE A 7 -16.48 21.68 6.79
N LEU A 8 -16.86 20.43 7.09
CA LEU A 8 -17.46 19.52 6.13
C LEU A 8 -18.81 20.09 5.67
N SER A 9 -19.09 20.05 4.37
CA SER A 9 -20.41 20.48 3.85
C SER A 9 -21.52 19.54 4.36
N PRO A 10 -22.78 19.98 4.46
CA PRO A 10 -23.89 19.12 4.90
C PRO A 10 -24.03 17.82 4.09
N ARG A 11 -23.73 17.86 2.78
CA ARG A 11 -23.67 16.68 1.91
C ARG A 11 -22.52 15.73 2.24
N SER A 12 -21.42 16.25 2.76
CA SER A 12 -20.28 15.45 3.23
C SER A 12 -20.60 14.76 4.56
N SER A 13 -21.37 15.40 5.43
CA SER A 13 -21.88 14.80 6.67
C SER A 13 -22.79 13.61 6.36
N SER A 14 -23.80 13.80 5.51
CA SER A 14 -24.75 12.73 5.16
C SER A 14 -24.08 11.53 4.46
N LEU A 15 -22.99 11.76 3.73
CA LEU A 15 -22.23 10.69 3.07
C LEU A 15 -21.47 9.83 4.08
N LEU A 16 -20.87 10.46 5.09
CA LEU A 16 -20.17 9.77 6.17
C LEU A 16 -21.14 8.98 7.05
N ASP A 17 -22.32 9.55 7.33
CA ASP A 17 -23.37 8.87 8.09
C ASP A 17 -23.82 7.58 7.38
N MET A 18 -24.03 7.66 6.07
CA MET A 18 -24.43 6.49 5.26
C MET A 18 -23.31 5.44 5.14
N LEU A 19 -22.05 5.86 4.99
CA LEU A 19 -20.91 4.93 5.02
C LEU A 19 -20.77 4.24 6.39
N SER A 20 -20.97 4.98 7.47
CA SER A 20 -20.89 4.45 8.84
C SER A 20 -22.01 3.44 9.09
N ALA A 21 -23.24 3.79 8.72
CA ALA A 21 -24.41 2.90 8.82
C ALA A 21 -24.23 1.61 7.99
N ALA A 22 -23.67 1.71 6.77
CA ALA A 22 -23.34 0.53 5.97
C ALA A 22 -22.33 -0.37 6.68
N GLY A 23 -21.27 0.21 7.25
CA GLY A 23 -20.26 -0.51 8.01
C GLY A 23 -20.83 -1.23 9.23
N GLU A 24 -21.66 -0.56 10.02
CA GLU A 24 -22.33 -1.15 11.19
C GLU A 24 -23.22 -2.34 10.80
N LEU A 25 -23.99 -2.22 9.71
CA LEU A 25 -24.84 -3.31 9.22
C LEU A 25 -24.03 -4.50 8.71
N ILE A 26 -22.90 -4.27 8.04
CA ILE A 26 -21.98 -5.34 7.60
C ILE A 26 -21.44 -6.08 8.82
N LEU A 27 -20.96 -5.35 9.83
CA LEU A 27 -20.43 -5.94 11.08
C LEU A 27 -21.50 -6.73 11.84
N ALA A 28 -22.75 -6.24 11.83
CA ALA A 28 -23.89 -6.94 12.42
C ALA A 28 -24.36 -8.15 11.59
N GLY A 29 -23.73 -8.47 10.46
CA GLY A 29 -24.11 -9.56 9.56
C GLY A 29 -25.37 -9.28 8.74
N ASN A 30 -25.91 -8.05 8.80
CA ASN A 30 -27.13 -7.65 8.11
C ASN A 30 -26.85 -7.22 6.67
N ARG A 31 -26.50 -8.20 5.83
CA ARG A 31 -26.05 -7.98 4.45
C ARG A 31 -27.12 -7.34 3.56
N LEU A 32 -28.39 -7.67 3.76
CA LEU A 32 -29.49 -7.16 2.92
C LEU A 32 -29.66 -5.63 3.09
N HIS A 33 -29.68 -5.14 4.33
CA HIS A 33 -29.82 -3.71 4.58
C HIS A 33 -28.54 -2.94 4.19
N ALA A 34 -27.37 -3.52 4.44
CA ALA A 34 -26.11 -2.95 3.97
C ALA A 34 -26.07 -2.80 2.45
N GLN A 35 -26.55 -3.80 1.70
CA GLN A 35 -26.63 -3.73 0.24
C GLN A 35 -27.56 -2.60 -0.24
N GLY A 36 -28.68 -2.36 0.44
CA GLY A 36 -29.57 -1.23 0.13
C GLY A 36 -28.86 0.12 0.26
N ILE A 37 -28.09 0.32 1.33
CA ILE A 37 -27.31 1.55 1.54
C ILE A 37 -26.19 1.66 0.49
N LEU A 38 -25.47 0.57 0.21
CA LEU A 38 -24.40 0.56 -0.79
C LEU A 38 -24.92 0.83 -2.22
N ALA A 39 -26.12 0.35 -2.56
CA ALA A 39 -26.78 0.66 -3.82
C ALA A 39 -27.12 2.16 -3.94
N TRP A 40 -27.59 2.78 -2.86
CA TRP A 40 -27.80 4.22 -2.82
C TRP A 40 -26.48 4.99 -2.98
N LEU A 41 -25.42 4.56 -2.25
CA LEU A 41 -24.09 5.17 -2.35
C LEU A 41 -23.51 5.06 -3.77
N ASN A 42 -23.80 4.00 -4.53
CA ASN A 42 -23.38 3.88 -5.93
C ASN A 42 -23.91 5.01 -6.81
N HIS A 43 -25.15 5.45 -6.60
CA HIS A 43 -25.72 6.57 -7.35
C HIS A 43 -25.05 7.91 -6.99
N GLN A 44 -24.54 8.06 -5.76
CA GLN A 44 -23.87 9.29 -5.31
C GLN A 44 -22.38 9.32 -5.66
N LEU A 45 -21.74 8.14 -5.75
CA LEU A 45 -20.30 7.95 -5.94
C LEU A 45 -20.04 7.13 -7.20
N VAL A 46 -20.30 7.74 -8.35
CA VAL A 46 -20.28 7.08 -9.68
C VAL A 46 -18.87 6.84 -10.22
N SER A 47 -17.86 7.62 -9.80
CA SER A 47 -16.48 7.47 -10.28
C SER A 47 -15.45 7.95 -9.28
N ALA A 48 -14.27 7.33 -9.27
CA ALA A 48 -13.07 7.79 -8.56
C ALA A 48 -12.32 8.94 -9.27
N LEU A 49 -12.50 9.06 -10.60
CA LEU A 49 -11.78 10.02 -11.46
C LEU A 49 -12.52 11.35 -11.64
N GLY A 50 -13.83 11.38 -11.37
CA GLY A 50 -14.67 12.58 -11.38
C GLY A 50 -14.58 13.52 -10.14
N PRO A 51 -14.32 13.05 -8.90
CA PRO A 51 -14.37 13.91 -7.71
C PRO A 51 -13.07 14.69 -7.51
N LYS A 52 -13.12 16.02 -7.68
CA LYS A 52 -12.04 16.94 -7.28
C LYS A 52 -11.80 16.95 -5.76
N ASN A 53 -12.74 16.40 -4.97
CA ASN A 53 -12.69 16.38 -3.51
C ASN A 53 -12.05 15.07 -2.97
N PRO A 54 -10.92 15.15 -2.22
CA PRO A 54 -10.30 14.00 -1.56
C PRO A 54 -11.26 13.17 -0.71
N PHE A 55 -12.21 13.81 -0.02
CA PHE A 55 -13.20 13.11 0.82
C PHE A 55 -14.12 12.21 0.01
N GLN A 56 -14.55 12.65 -1.17
CA GLN A 56 -15.40 11.84 -2.04
C GLN A 56 -14.64 10.68 -2.68
N ARG A 57 -13.34 10.86 -2.98
CA ARG A 57 -12.48 9.76 -3.44
C ARG A 57 -12.30 8.71 -2.36
N ALA A 58 -12.04 9.12 -1.12
CA ALA A 58 -11.95 8.20 0.01
C ALA A 58 -13.28 7.45 0.23
N ALA A 59 -14.41 8.18 0.21
CA ALA A 59 -15.75 7.60 0.32
C ALA A 59 -16.04 6.58 -0.80
N PHE A 60 -15.64 6.88 -2.05
CA PHE A 60 -15.73 5.94 -3.16
C PHE A 60 -14.94 4.66 -2.88
N CYS A 61 -13.68 4.77 -2.45
CA CYS A 61 -12.86 3.61 -2.12
C CYS A 61 -13.45 2.75 -0.99
N PHE A 62 -13.96 3.36 0.09
CA PHE A 62 -14.62 2.64 1.18
C PHE A 62 -15.86 1.88 0.71
N LYS A 63 -16.70 2.54 -0.10
CA LYS A 63 -17.90 1.93 -0.68
C LYS A 63 -17.55 0.71 -1.54
N GLU A 64 -16.59 0.83 -2.45
CA GLU A 64 -16.14 -0.30 -3.28
C GLU A 64 -15.58 -1.43 -2.41
N ALA A 65 -14.74 -1.13 -1.42
CA ALA A 65 -14.17 -2.15 -0.52
C ALA A 65 -15.26 -2.93 0.24
N MET A 66 -16.29 -2.25 0.74
CA MET A 66 -17.44 -2.87 1.39
C MET A 66 -18.25 -3.75 0.43
N GLN A 67 -18.38 -3.35 -0.83
CA GLN A 67 -19.05 -4.16 -1.86
C GLN A 67 -18.25 -5.41 -2.21
N MET A 68 -16.92 -5.30 -2.33
CA MET A 68 -16.05 -6.45 -2.63
C MET A 68 -16.08 -7.50 -1.52
N GLN A 69 -16.18 -7.12 -0.24
CA GLN A 69 -16.34 -8.08 0.87
C GLN A 69 -17.62 -8.92 0.78
N SER A 70 -18.63 -8.45 0.05
CA SER A 70 -19.88 -9.19 -0.18
C SER A 70 -19.78 -10.22 -1.30
N GLN A 71 -18.73 -10.14 -2.14
CA GLN A 71 -18.47 -11.04 -3.27
C GLN A 71 -17.32 -12.00 -2.91
N SER A 72 -17.55 -13.30 -3.07
CA SER A 72 -16.54 -14.31 -2.77
C SER A 72 -15.48 -14.36 -3.89
N GLN A 73 -14.23 -14.15 -3.47
CA GLN A 73 -12.97 -14.32 -4.21
C GLN A 73 -12.60 -13.18 -5.18
N LEU A 74 -11.47 -12.54 -4.86
CA LEU A 74 -10.69 -11.75 -5.80
C LEU A 74 -9.87 -12.72 -6.65
N ASP A 75 -10.32 -13.00 -7.87
CA ASP A 75 -9.47 -13.63 -8.87
C ASP A 75 -8.39 -12.62 -9.26
N LEU A 76 -7.21 -12.77 -8.66
CA LEU A 76 -6.09 -11.89 -8.94
C LEU A 76 -5.64 -12.16 -10.39
N ASN A 77 -5.66 -11.13 -11.25
CA ASN A 77 -5.19 -11.15 -12.63
C ASN A 77 -3.69 -10.73 -12.70
N PRO A 78 -2.82 -11.33 -13.54
CA PRO A 78 -1.45 -10.86 -13.77
C PRO A 78 -1.30 -9.34 -13.98
N ILE A 79 -2.32 -8.69 -14.56
CA ILE A 79 -2.38 -7.23 -14.74
C ILE A 79 -2.30 -6.49 -13.38
N ASP A 80 -2.81 -7.07 -12.30
CA ASP A 80 -2.86 -6.44 -10.98
C ASP A 80 -1.46 -6.17 -10.43
N GLY A 81 -0.48 -7.04 -10.68
CA GLY A 81 0.90 -6.83 -10.22
C GLY A 81 1.58 -5.69 -10.98
N ILE A 82 1.33 -5.56 -12.29
CA ILE A 82 1.84 -4.43 -13.10
C ILE A 82 1.21 -3.12 -12.62
N LEU A 83 -0.11 -3.12 -12.37
CA LEU A 83 -0.81 -1.96 -11.83
C LEU A 83 -0.31 -1.58 -10.43
N LYS A 84 -0.06 -2.57 -9.56
CA LYS A 84 0.53 -2.39 -8.22
C LYS A 84 1.91 -1.74 -8.31
N MET A 85 2.76 -2.22 -9.22
CA MET A 85 4.09 -1.66 -9.46
C MET A 85 4.01 -0.21 -9.96
N GLY A 86 3.14 0.07 -10.94
CA GLY A 86 2.91 1.42 -11.45
C GLY A 86 2.39 2.38 -10.38
N ALA A 87 1.43 1.92 -9.55
CA ALA A 87 0.90 2.70 -8.44
C ALA A 87 1.96 2.98 -7.37
N TYR A 88 2.78 1.98 -7.02
CA TYR A 88 3.91 2.15 -6.09
C TYR A 88 4.91 3.18 -6.62
N LYS A 89 5.31 3.07 -7.90
CA LYS A 89 6.22 4.02 -8.53
C LYS A 89 5.66 5.43 -8.52
N MET A 90 4.39 5.61 -8.93
CA MET A 90 3.75 6.93 -8.89
C MET A 90 3.69 7.48 -7.47
N PHE A 91 3.31 6.66 -6.48
CA PHE A 91 3.25 7.09 -5.09
C PHE A 91 4.62 7.51 -4.57
N PHE A 92 5.67 6.77 -4.92
CA PHE A 92 7.05 7.15 -4.65
C PHE A 92 7.39 8.51 -5.28
N GLU A 93 7.06 8.74 -6.56
CA GLU A 93 7.38 10.00 -7.24
C GLU A 93 6.63 11.22 -6.68
N VAL A 94 5.38 11.05 -6.24
CA VAL A 94 4.52 12.18 -5.83
C VAL A 94 4.43 12.42 -4.32
N SER A 95 4.88 11.48 -3.49
CA SER A 95 4.75 11.53 -2.03
C SER A 95 6.10 11.25 -1.36
N PRO A 96 6.52 12.05 -0.35
CA PRO A 96 7.79 11.84 0.35
C PRO A 96 7.74 10.68 1.35
N ILE A 97 6.57 10.08 1.59
CA ILE A 97 6.36 9.11 2.66
C ILE A 97 7.24 7.86 2.47
N ILE A 98 7.31 7.32 1.25
CA ILE A 98 8.09 6.11 1.00
C ILE A 98 9.60 6.39 1.13
N GLN A 99 10.09 7.51 0.59
CA GLN A 99 11.48 7.92 0.74
C GLN A 99 11.86 8.14 2.20
N PHE A 100 10.99 8.83 2.96
CA PHE A 100 11.20 9.05 4.38
C PHE A 100 11.31 7.73 5.14
N MET A 101 10.36 6.81 4.93
CA MET A 101 10.40 5.49 5.57
C MET A 101 11.66 4.70 5.17
N ASN A 102 12.04 4.71 3.90
CA ASN A 102 13.23 4.01 3.42
C ASN A 102 14.50 4.60 4.05
N PHE A 103 14.67 5.92 3.99
CA PHE A 103 15.84 6.61 4.55
C PHE A 103 15.93 6.38 6.05
N THR A 104 14.87 6.63 6.81
CA THR A 104 14.89 6.46 8.27
C THR A 104 15.16 5.01 8.66
N SER A 105 14.54 4.04 7.98
CA SER A 105 14.78 2.62 8.27
C SER A 105 16.22 2.21 7.95
N ASN A 106 16.75 2.66 6.80
CA ASN A 106 18.12 2.34 6.39
C ASN A 106 19.13 2.94 7.37
N GLN A 107 18.95 4.20 7.75
CA GLN A 107 19.84 4.87 8.71
C GLN A 107 19.80 4.18 10.08
N THR A 108 18.62 3.84 10.59
CA THR A 108 18.50 3.07 11.84
C THR A 108 19.19 1.70 11.75
N LEU A 109 19.09 1.01 10.61
CA LEU A 109 19.79 -0.26 10.39
C LEU A 109 21.31 -0.08 10.32
N LEU A 110 21.80 0.90 9.56
CA LEU A 110 23.23 1.19 9.43
C LEU A 110 23.85 1.54 10.79
N GLU A 111 23.16 2.37 11.57
CA GLU A 111 23.57 2.72 12.94
C GLU A 111 23.62 1.49 13.86
N ALA A 112 22.61 0.63 13.79
CA ALA A 112 22.54 -0.57 14.63
C ALA A 112 23.57 -1.64 14.24
N LEU A 113 23.90 -1.74 12.95
CA LEU A 113 24.83 -2.75 12.43
C LEU A 113 26.29 -2.35 12.62
N GLY A 114 26.61 -1.04 12.63
CA GLY A 114 27.99 -0.55 12.76
C GLY A 114 28.92 -1.22 11.75
N ASP A 115 30.02 -1.81 12.24
CA ASP A 115 31.03 -2.48 11.41
C ASP A 115 30.76 -3.98 11.19
N ALA A 116 29.51 -4.44 11.32
CA ALA A 116 29.16 -5.84 11.15
C ALA A 116 29.55 -6.36 9.75
N LYS A 117 30.27 -7.50 9.73
CA LYS A 117 30.71 -8.17 8.49
C LYS A 117 29.76 -9.25 8.00
N ASN A 118 28.74 -9.60 8.77
CA ASN A 118 27.73 -10.58 8.37
C ASN A 118 26.37 -10.00 8.74
N ILE A 119 25.59 -9.64 7.73
CA ILE A 119 24.30 -8.98 7.88
C ILE A 119 23.24 -9.90 7.29
N HIS A 120 22.26 -10.30 8.11
CA HIS A 120 21.09 -11.05 7.65
C HIS A 120 19.84 -10.25 7.94
N ILE A 121 19.17 -9.78 6.89
CA ILE A 121 17.89 -9.09 6.98
C ILE A 121 16.76 -10.09 6.76
N ILE A 122 15.80 -10.08 7.68
CA ILE A 122 14.53 -10.80 7.54
C ILE A 122 13.48 -9.76 7.17
N ASP A 123 12.98 -9.82 5.95
CA ASP A 123 12.01 -8.87 5.41
C ASP A 123 10.63 -9.54 5.30
N PHE A 124 9.63 -8.97 5.96
CA PHE A 124 8.27 -9.50 5.97
C PHE A 124 7.42 -8.98 4.80
N ASP A 125 7.87 -7.94 4.11
CA ASP A 125 7.19 -7.33 2.98
C ASP A 125 8.22 -6.70 2.03
N ILE A 126 8.95 -7.57 1.31
CA ILE A 126 10.02 -7.12 0.41
C ILE A 126 9.48 -6.29 -0.76
N ALA A 127 8.16 -6.30 -0.99
CA ALA A 127 7.47 -5.58 -2.06
C ALA A 127 8.21 -5.71 -3.41
N PHE A 128 8.71 -4.59 -3.95
CA PHE A 128 9.48 -4.54 -5.20
C PHE A 128 11.00 -4.40 -4.98
N GLY A 129 11.49 -4.66 -3.77
CA GLY A 129 12.92 -4.68 -3.44
C GLY A 129 13.59 -3.31 -3.34
N ALA A 130 12.88 -2.21 -3.62
CA ALA A 130 13.46 -0.86 -3.70
C ALA A 130 14.15 -0.41 -2.40
N GLN A 131 13.56 -0.68 -1.23
CA GLN A 131 14.16 -0.34 0.07
C GLN A 131 15.43 -1.15 0.35
N ARG A 132 15.41 -2.45 0.02
CA ARG A 132 16.58 -3.32 0.20
C ARG A 132 17.71 -2.93 -0.76
N ALA A 133 17.37 -2.56 -2.00
CA ALA A 133 18.31 -2.04 -2.98
C ALA A 133 19.01 -0.76 -2.47
N SER A 134 18.25 0.22 -1.97
CA SER A 134 18.85 1.44 -1.42
C SER A 134 19.73 1.15 -0.19
N PHE A 135 19.33 0.19 0.65
CA PHE A 135 20.16 -0.23 1.78
C PHE A 135 21.50 -0.83 1.35
N ILE A 136 21.51 -1.74 0.36
CA ILE A 136 22.73 -2.34 -0.18
C ILE A 136 23.67 -1.26 -0.73
N GLN A 137 23.13 -0.25 -1.43
CA GLN A 137 23.91 0.86 -1.98
C GLN A 137 24.54 1.76 -0.91
N GLU A 138 23.95 1.84 0.29
CA GLU A 138 24.47 2.59 1.42
C GLU A 138 25.51 1.80 2.24
N LEU A 139 25.69 0.49 1.97
CA LEU A 139 26.73 -0.30 2.63
C LEU A 139 28.13 0.15 2.16
N PRO A 140 29.14 0.12 3.05
CA PRO A 140 30.50 0.52 2.69
C PRO A 140 31.05 -0.37 1.55
N ALA A 141 31.47 0.24 0.43
CA ALA A 141 32.11 -0.50 -0.66
C ALA A 141 33.46 -1.08 -0.20
N GLY A 142 33.70 -2.37 -0.44
CA GLY A 142 35.01 -3.01 -0.24
C GLY A 142 35.22 -3.73 1.10
N ASN A 143 34.19 -3.93 1.91
CA ASN A 143 34.24 -4.84 3.04
C ASN A 143 33.84 -6.26 2.57
N ASN A 144 34.48 -7.29 3.13
CA ASN A 144 34.14 -8.70 2.90
C ASN A 144 32.81 -9.07 3.61
N THR A 145 31.81 -8.18 3.49
CA THR A 145 30.56 -8.23 4.22
C THR A 145 29.62 -9.21 3.55
N LEU A 146 29.35 -10.31 4.23
CA LEU A 146 28.35 -11.26 3.80
C LEU A 146 26.97 -10.67 4.06
N PHE A 147 26.23 -10.42 2.99
CA PHE A 147 24.87 -9.91 3.07
C PHE A 147 23.87 -10.98 2.63
N LYS A 148 22.86 -11.24 3.46
CA LYS A 148 21.78 -12.19 3.18
C LYS A 148 20.43 -11.52 3.42
N ILE A 149 19.48 -11.76 2.54
CA ILE A 149 18.08 -11.41 2.74
C ILE A 149 17.25 -12.69 2.79
N THR A 150 16.28 -12.74 3.70
CA THR A 150 15.20 -13.73 3.69
C THR A 150 13.88 -12.97 3.65
N ALA A 151 13.16 -13.10 2.55
CA ALA A 151 11.89 -12.44 2.34
C ALA A 151 10.71 -13.39 2.57
N PHE A 152 9.69 -12.93 3.30
CA PHE A 152 8.42 -13.62 3.37
C PHE A 152 7.51 -13.22 2.21
N ALA A 153 6.85 -14.23 1.67
CA ALA A 153 6.04 -14.13 0.48
C ALA A 153 4.72 -14.87 0.73
N SER A 154 3.59 -14.19 0.51
CA SER A 154 2.30 -14.89 0.42
C SER A 154 1.81 -14.89 -1.02
N SER A 155 1.43 -16.05 -1.54
CA SER A 155 0.81 -16.20 -2.86
C SER A 155 -0.51 -15.43 -3.00
N SER A 156 -1.11 -14.99 -1.89
CA SER A 156 -2.30 -14.12 -1.88
C SER A 156 -1.99 -12.64 -2.13
N THR A 157 -0.74 -12.20 -1.96
CA THR A 157 -0.36 -10.77 -1.98
C THR A 157 0.83 -10.47 -2.90
N HIS A 158 1.56 -11.52 -3.28
CA HIS A 158 2.75 -11.46 -4.10
C HIS A 158 2.63 -12.43 -5.27
N ARG A 159 3.01 -11.96 -6.45
CA ARG A 159 3.01 -12.79 -7.66
C ARG A 159 4.37 -13.42 -7.89
N PRO A 160 4.44 -14.63 -8.48
CA PRO A 160 5.71 -15.27 -8.80
C PRO A 160 6.67 -14.39 -9.63
N PHE A 161 6.14 -13.57 -10.55
CA PHE A 161 6.97 -12.69 -11.37
C PHE A 161 7.57 -11.52 -10.57
N GLU A 162 6.91 -11.06 -9.50
CA GLU A 162 7.42 -9.98 -8.65
C GLU A 162 8.73 -10.42 -7.96
N PHE A 163 8.82 -11.68 -7.53
CA PHE A 163 10.04 -12.23 -6.97
C PHE A 163 11.20 -12.27 -7.95
N GLY A 164 10.93 -12.59 -9.22
CA GLY A 164 11.96 -12.55 -10.27
C GLY A 164 12.55 -11.14 -10.44
N LEU A 165 11.70 -10.10 -10.43
CA LEU A 165 12.14 -8.71 -10.50
C LEU A 165 12.95 -8.28 -9.27
N VAL A 166 12.51 -8.70 -8.08
CA VAL A 166 13.22 -8.41 -6.82
C VAL A 166 14.59 -9.09 -6.81
N ASP A 167 14.65 -10.36 -7.17
CA ASP A 167 15.88 -11.15 -7.20
C ASP A 167 16.88 -10.57 -8.21
N GLU A 168 16.42 -10.24 -9.41
CA GLU A 168 17.25 -9.60 -10.45
C GLU A 168 17.78 -8.23 -9.97
N ASN A 169 16.92 -7.38 -9.42
CA ASN A 169 17.29 -6.05 -8.93
C ASN A 169 18.34 -6.12 -7.80
N LEU A 170 18.14 -7.00 -6.82
CA LEU A 170 19.04 -7.10 -5.67
C LEU A 170 20.35 -7.82 -6.03
N SER A 171 20.31 -8.81 -6.92
CA SER A 171 21.51 -9.53 -7.36
C SER A 171 22.46 -8.66 -8.17
N GLN A 172 21.94 -7.71 -8.96
CA GLN A 172 22.78 -6.74 -9.70
C GLN A 172 23.56 -5.79 -8.76
N LEU A 173 23.04 -5.54 -7.56
CA LEU A 173 23.65 -4.64 -6.58
C LEU A 173 24.61 -5.35 -5.62
N ALA A 174 24.61 -6.69 -5.60
CA ALA A 174 25.43 -7.52 -4.73
C ALA A 174 26.72 -8.04 -5.40
N GLN A 175 27.05 -7.56 -6.61
CA GLN A 175 28.28 -7.87 -7.36
C GLN A 175 29.39 -6.86 -7.06
#